data_AF-A0A957GQI7-F1
#
_entry.id   AF-A0A957GQI7-F1
#
_cell.length_a   1.000
_cell.length_b   1.000
_cell.length_c   1.000
_cell.angle_alpha   90.00
_cell.angle_beta   90.00
_cell.angle_gamma   90.00
#
_symmetry.space_group_name_H-M   'P 1'
#
loop_
_entity.id
_entity.type
_entity.pdbx_description
1 polymer ?
#
loop_
_entity_poly.entity_id
_entity_poly.type
_entity_poly.pdbx_seq_one_letter_code
_entity_poly.pdbx_strand_id
1 'polypeptide(L)'
;NFLVPRIVGEALDLHPLLVIVGVFMGASLAGIVGAILAAPVLASIKLIGVYAWRKLFDLHPFPEPEEDVGSRLSLLDRGRKLTHFVASKVRRSKKS
;
A
#
# COMPACT_ATOMS: atom_id res chain seq x y z
N ASN A 1 -10.67 7.07 19.34
CA ASN A 1 -9.58 7.64 18.52
C ASN A 1 -8.37 6.71 18.55
N PHE A 2 -8.38 5.64 17.74
CA PHE A 2 -7.23 4.75 17.50
C PHE A 2 -7.50 3.99 16.18
N LEU A 3 -7.36 4.69 15.07
CA LEU A 3 -7.24 4.08 13.75
C LEU A 3 -5.81 4.38 13.30
N VAL A 4 -4.84 3.69 13.92
CA VAL A 4 -3.51 3.60 13.31
C VAL A 4 -3.75 2.94 11.96
N PRO A 5 -3.46 3.59 10.83
CA PRO A 5 -3.77 3.05 9.53
C PRO A 5 -2.86 1.84 9.35
N ARG A 6 -3.46 0.66 9.51
CA ARG A 6 -2.84 -0.65 9.26
C ARG A 6 -2.16 -0.73 7.87
N ILE A 7 -2.54 0.20 6.98
CA ILE A 7 -2.00 0.48 5.65
C ILE A 7 -0.46 0.70 5.64
N VAL A 8 0.15 1.26 6.69
CA VAL A 8 1.61 1.49 6.69
C VAL A 8 2.40 0.23 7.10
N GLY A 9 1.78 -0.67 7.88
CA GLY A 9 2.40 -1.93 8.30
C GLY A 9 2.35 -3.04 7.24
N GLU A 10 1.38 -2.98 6.34
CA GLU A 10 1.22 -3.94 5.23
C GLU A 10 2.08 -3.59 4.00
N ALA A 11 2.35 -2.30 3.76
CA ALA A 11 3.11 -1.83 2.60
C ALA A 11 4.60 -2.28 2.63
N LEU A 12 5.11 -2.56 3.83
CA LEU A 12 6.41 -3.16 4.04
C LEU A 12 6.18 -4.36 4.95
N ASP A 13 5.91 -5.53 4.37
CA ASP A 13 5.92 -6.82 5.07
C ASP A 13 7.38 -7.20 5.52
N LEU A 14 8.09 -6.22 6.04
CA LEU A 14 9.39 -6.24 6.67
C LEU A 14 9.08 -6.25 8.15
N HIS A 15 9.22 -7.43 8.76
CA HIS A 15 9.08 -7.60 10.19
C HIS A 15 9.86 -6.48 10.93
N PRO A 16 9.27 -5.73 11.88
CA PRO A 16 9.92 -4.56 12.49
C PRO A 16 11.32 -4.84 13.06
N LEU A 17 11.58 -6.08 13.49
CA LEU A 17 12.93 -6.51 13.91
C LEU A 17 13.95 -6.46 12.77
N LEU A 18 13.60 -6.78 11.52
CA LEU A 18 14.51 -6.69 10.37
C LEU A 18 14.99 -5.26 10.16
N VAL A 19 14.11 -4.27 10.35
CA VAL A 19 14.48 -2.85 10.25
C VAL A 19 15.45 -2.48 11.35
N ILE A 20 15.15 -2.86 12.59
CA ILE A 20 16.02 -2.59 13.74
C ILE A 20 17.40 -3.25 13.55
N VAL A 21 17.42 -4.54 13.21
CA VAL A 21 18.66 -5.29 12.95
C VAL A 21 19.45 -4.69 11.78
N GLY A 22 18.79 -4.33 10.69
CA GLY A 22 19.45 -3.70 9.55
C GLY A 22 20.01 -2.32 9.86
N VAL A 23 19.32 -1.52 10.70
CA VAL A 23 19.84 -0.24 11.20
C VAL A 23 21.07 -0.48 12.08
N PHE A 24 21.04 -1.43 13.00
CA PHE A 24 22.21 -1.77 13.84
C PHE A 24 23.39 -2.27 13.01
N MET A 25 23.16 -3.14 12.03
CA MET A 25 24.21 -3.61 11.13
C MET A 25 24.76 -2.46 10.28
N GLY A 26 23.91 -1.65 9.63
CA GLY A 26 24.34 -0.49 8.86
C GLY A 26 25.12 0.51 9.70
N ALA A 27 24.64 0.79 10.92
CA ALA A 27 25.31 1.64 11.89
C ALA A 27 26.70 1.10 12.27
N SER A 28 26.84 -0.21 12.41
CA SER A 28 28.12 -0.84 12.76
C SER A 28 29.12 -0.84 11.60
N LEU A 29 28.64 -0.96 10.35
CA LEU A 29 29.51 -0.99 9.16
C LEU A 29 29.95 0.41 8.70
N ALA A 30 29.05 1.39 8.72
CA ALA A 30 29.29 2.73 8.13
C ALA A 30 28.87 3.89 9.05
N GLY A 31 28.63 3.63 10.34
CA GLY A 31 28.22 4.65 11.29
C GLY A 31 26.84 5.22 10.98
N ILE A 32 26.64 6.51 11.30
CA ILE A 32 25.34 7.17 11.10
C ILE A 32 24.85 7.15 9.66
N VAL A 33 25.76 7.15 8.68
CA VAL A 33 25.42 7.05 7.26
C VAL A 33 24.77 5.71 6.95
N GLY A 34 25.34 4.62 7.49
CA GLY A 34 24.75 3.28 7.33
C GLY A 34 23.41 3.12 8.05
N ALA A 35 23.21 3.82 9.18
CA ALA A 35 21.92 3.84 9.87
C ALA A 35 20.82 4.51 9.03
N ILE A 36 21.12 5.64 8.37
CA ILE A 36 20.18 6.37 7.50
C ILE A 36 19.85 5.54 6.25
N LEU A 37 20.86 4.90 5.66
CA LEU A 37 20.71 4.09 4.45
C LEU A 37 20.11 2.70 4.71
N ALA A 38 19.95 2.28 5.96
CA ALA A 38 19.43 0.95 6.30
C ALA A 38 18.03 0.70 5.70
N ALA A 39 17.14 1.69 5.75
CA ALA A 39 15.78 1.56 5.21
C ALA A 39 15.75 1.31 3.69
N PRO A 40 16.37 2.16 2.83
CA PRO A 40 16.40 1.89 1.39
C PRO A 40 17.17 0.61 1.04
N VAL A 41 18.27 0.29 1.75
CA VAL A 41 19.03 -0.95 1.52
C VAL A 41 18.19 -2.18 1.83
N LEU A 42 17.50 -2.22 2.96
CA LEU A 42 16.60 -3.32 3.31
C LEU A 42 15.46 -3.46 2.31
N ALA A 43 14.91 -2.35 1.82
CA ALA A 43 13.88 -2.37 0.77
C ALA A 43 14.41 -2.99 -0.53
N SER A 44 15.62 -2.62 -0.96
CA SER A 44 16.27 -3.22 -2.14
C SER A 44 16.54 -4.71 -1.96
N ILE A 45 17.09 -5.11 -0.81
CA ILE A 45 17.35 -6.53 -0.49
C ILE A 45 16.05 -7.32 -0.51
N LYS A 46 14.99 -6.79 0.11
CA LYS A 46 13.67 -7.46 0.09
C LYS A 46 13.14 -7.60 -1.32
N LEU A 47 13.19 -6.55 -2.14
CA LEU A 47 12.69 -6.59 -3.51
C LEU A 47 13.42 -7.68 -4.32
N ILE A 48 14.74 -7.71 -4.22
CA ILE A 48 15.58 -8.72 -4.88
C ILE A 48 15.29 -10.12 -4.33
N GLY A 49 15.19 -10.26 -3.00
CA GLY A 49 14.90 -11.52 -2.32
C GLY A 49 13.54 -12.10 -2.70
N VAL A 50 12.49 -11.27 -2.74
CA VAL A 50 11.15 -11.66 -3.18
C VAL A 50 11.17 -12.07 -4.64
N TYR A 51 11.84 -11.30 -5.50
CA TYR A 51 11.98 -11.66 -6.92
C TYR A 51 12.71 -12.98 -7.10
N ALA A 52 13.86 -13.16 -6.43
CA ALA A 52 14.67 -14.36 -6.50
C ALA A 52 13.92 -15.59 -5.98
N TRP A 53 13.23 -15.46 -4.84
CA TRP A 53 12.38 -16.51 -4.29
C TRP A 53 11.28 -16.88 -5.27
N ARG A 54 10.49 -15.92 -5.74
CA ARG A 54 9.42 -16.17 -6.71
C ARG A 54 9.92 -16.84 -7.98
N LYS A 55 11.04 -16.35 -8.53
CA LYS A 55 11.67 -16.91 -9.72
C LYS A 55 12.19 -18.34 -9.51
N LEU A 56 12.70 -18.67 -8.32
CA LEU A 56 13.16 -20.02 -8.00
C LEU A 56 12.02 -21.01 -7.80
N PHE A 57 10.87 -20.54 -7.31
CA PHE A 57 9.65 -21.34 -7.11
C PHE A 57 8.71 -21.32 -8.33
N ASP A 58 9.15 -20.82 -9.49
CA ASP A 58 8.35 -20.65 -10.72
C ASP A 58 7.02 -19.90 -10.51
N LEU A 59 6.98 -19.05 -9.49
CA LEU A 59 5.86 -18.16 -9.21
C LEU A 59 6.01 -16.90 -10.05
N HIS A 60 4.89 -16.33 -10.51
CA HIS A 60 4.90 -15.07 -11.26
C HIS A 60 5.65 -13.97 -10.46
N PRO A 61 6.76 -13.42 -11.01
CA PRO A 61 7.69 -12.57 -10.27
C PRO A 61 7.11 -11.20 -9.91
N PHE A 62 6.13 -10.73 -10.69
CA PHE A 62 5.40 -9.50 -10.43
C PHE A 62 3.96 -9.89 -10.09
N PRO A 63 3.47 -9.61 -8.86
CA PRO A 63 2.05 -9.66 -8.63
C PRO A 63 1.41 -8.59 -9.52
N GLU A 64 0.31 -8.91 -10.20
CA GLU A 64 -0.48 -7.88 -10.85
C GLU A 64 -0.78 -6.80 -9.80
N PRO A 65 -0.68 -5.50 -10.13
CA PRO A 65 -1.18 -4.48 -9.23
C PRO A 65 -2.57 -4.92 -8.83
N GLU A 66 -2.85 -5.05 -7.53
CA GLU A 66 -4.20 -5.24 -7.05
C GLU A 66 -4.96 -4.00 -7.53
N GLU A 67 -5.56 -4.07 -8.73
CA GLU A 67 -6.55 -3.12 -9.15
C GLU A 67 -7.60 -3.20 -8.06
N ASP A 68 -7.72 -2.14 -7.28
CA ASP A 68 -8.72 -2.04 -6.25
C ASP A 68 -10.11 -1.99 -6.94
N VAL A 69 -10.60 -3.17 -7.28
CA VAL A 69 -11.93 -3.41 -7.84
C VAL A 69 -12.98 -2.86 -6.87
N GLY A 70 -12.69 -2.88 -5.56
CA GLY A 70 -13.50 -2.26 -4.52
C GLY A 70 -13.66 -0.74 -4.70
N SER A 71 -12.56 -0.04 -4.97
CA SER A 71 -12.58 1.39 -5.30
C SER A 71 -13.45 1.69 -6.52
N ARG A 72 -13.27 0.95 -7.62
CA ARG A 72 -14.05 1.13 -8.86
C ARG A 72 -15.54 0.87 -8.67
N LEU A 73 -15.89 -0.23 -7.99
CA LEU A 73 -17.29 -0.57 -7.68
C LEU A 73 -17.94 0.51 -6.80
N SER A 74 -17.21 1.07 -5.83
CA SER A 74 -17.72 2.15 -4.96
C SER A 74 -18.02 3.45 -5.73
N LEU A 75 -17.24 3.76 -6.78
CA LEU A 75 -17.46 4.93 -7.63
C LEU A 75 -18.68 4.76 -8.54
N LEU A 76 -18.88 3.54 -9.06
CA LEU A 76 -20.07 3.20 -9.84
C LEU A 76 -21.34 3.25 -8.98
N ASP A 77 -21.27 2.76 -7.74
CA ASP A 77 -22.38 2.83 -6.78
C ASP A 77 -22.70 4.27 -6.35
N ARG A 78 -21.68 5.13 -6.21
CA ARG A 78 -21.87 6.57 -5.96
C ARG A 78 -22.53 7.27 -7.15
N GLY A 79 -22.10 6.96 -8.37
CA GLY A 79 -22.71 7.46 -9.61
C GLY A 79 -24.20 7.11 -9.70
N ARG A 80 -24.58 5.87 -9.35
CA ARG A 80 -25.98 5.41 -9.32
C ARG A 80 -26.83 6.12 -8.27
N LYS A 81 -26.27 6.50 -7.12
CA LYS A 81 -26.99 7.32 -6.13
C LYS A 81 -27.21 8.73 -6.64
N LEU A 82 -26.21 9.35 -7.28
CA LEU A 82 -26.31 10.72 -7.78
C LEU A 82 -27.43 10.88 -8.83
N THR A 83 -27.61 9.92 -9.74
CA THR A 83 -28.69 10.01 -10.75
C THR A 83 -30.08 10.02 -10.11
N HIS A 84 -30.31 9.20 -9.08
CA HIS A 84 -31.58 9.18 -8.36
C HIS A 84 -31.78 10.44 -7.48
N PHE A 85 -30.69 11.01 -6.96
CA PHE A 85 -30.73 12.28 -6.22
C PHE A 85 -31.04 13.48 -7.15
N VAL A 86 -30.43 13.55 -8.33
CA VAL A 86 -30.71 14.60 -9.31
C VAL A 86 -32.15 14.51 -9.82
N ALA A 87 -32.63 13.30 -10.15
CA ALA A 87 -34.00 13.08 -10.57
C ALA A 87 -35.03 13.48 -9.49
N SER A 88 -34.73 13.21 -8.22
CA SER A 88 -35.61 13.56 -7.10
C SER A 88 -35.56 15.04 -6.70
N LYS A 89 -34.45 15.75 -6.95
CA LYS A 89 -34.34 17.19 -6.67
C LYS A 89 -35.10 18.04 -7.68
N VAL A 90 -35.06 17.67 -8.97
CA VAL A 90 -35.73 18.41 -10.06
C VAL A 90 -37.25 18.48 -9.85
N ARG A 91 -37.86 17.46 -9.26
CA ARG A 91 -39.31 17.43 -9.00
C ARG A 91 -39.76 18.34 -7.85
N ARG A 92 -38.85 18.81 -6.98
CA ARG A 92 -39.19 19.68 -5.84
C ARG A 92 -39.07 21.17 -6.12
N SER A 93 -38.38 21.59 -7.19
CA SER A 93 -38.19 23.02 -7.50
C SER A 93 -39.34 23.64 -8.29
N LYS A 94 -40.31 22.86 -8.77
CA LYS A 94 -41.43 23.35 -9.60
C LYS A 94 -42.74 23.55 -8.82
N LYS A 95 -42.66 23.59 -7.48
CA LYS A 95 -43.82 23.77 -6.58
C LYS A 95 -43.59 24.90 -5.56
N SER A 96 -42.94 25.98 -5.99
CA SER A 96 -42.95 27.27 -5.31
C SER A 96 -43.09 28.38 -6.35
#